data_AF-A0ABD0KQ54-F1
#
_entry.id   AF-A0ABD0KQ54-F1
#
_cell.length_a   1.000
_cell.length_b   1.000
_cell.length_c   1.000
_cell.angle_alpha   90.00
_cell.angle_beta   90.00
_cell.angle_gamma   90.00
#
_symmetry.space_group_name_H-M   'P 1'
#
loop_
_entity.id
_entity.type
_entity.pdbx_description
1 polymer ?
#
loop_
_entity_poly.entity_id
_entity_poly.type
_entity_poly.pdbx_seq_one_letter_code
_entity_poly.pdbx_strand_id
1 'polypeptide(L)'
;MAVIHRALFTWFTTLDFLIFLVLKLDGKINWNWFLIFIPLWVFDAVVVIYLTVNMIIHCKNGYDRNHSDLSLRRKGWFLACAVLKMVFQVLLCLKLQYVQSLSLYFVMIPFWILATGAAGDIFKGLVLINRR
;
A
#
# COMPACT_ATOMS: atom_id res chain seq x y z
N MET A 1 -6.33 -16.34 17.80
CA MET A 1 -5.19 -17.00 17.13
C MET A 1 -4.90 -16.47 15.72
N ALA A 2 -5.89 -16.17 14.87
CA ALA A 2 -5.64 -15.69 13.50
C ALA A 2 -4.94 -14.32 13.37
N VAL A 3 -5.11 -13.41 14.35
CA VAL A 3 -4.48 -12.07 14.33
C VAL A 3 -2.97 -12.15 14.48
N ILE A 4 -2.49 -13.04 15.36
CA ILE A 4 -1.07 -13.26 15.61
C ILE A 4 -0.38 -13.76 14.34
N HIS A 5 -0.99 -14.70 13.62
CA HIS A 5 -0.42 -15.24 12.38
C HIS A 5 -0.28 -14.17 11.28
N ARG A 6 -1.26 -13.26 11.17
CA ARG A 6 -1.20 -12.13 10.21
C ARG A 6 -0.08 -11.14 10.57
N ALA A 7 0.05 -10.84 11.86
CA ALA A 7 1.12 -9.96 12.34
C ALA A 7 2.49 -10.58 12.08
N LEU A 8 2.70 -11.85 12.47
CA LEU A 8 3.95 -12.56 12.26
C LEU A 8 4.36 -12.60 10.78
N PHE A 9 3.42 -12.88 9.88
CA PHE A 9 3.68 -12.87 8.44
C PHE A 9 4.17 -11.49 7.96
N THR A 10 3.51 -10.42 8.40
CA THR A 10 3.88 -9.04 8.01
C THR A 10 5.25 -8.65 8.54
N TRP A 11 5.56 -9.02 9.78
CA TRP A 11 6.86 -8.80 10.40
C TRP A 11 7.96 -9.58 9.67
N PHE A 12 7.72 -10.85 9.36
CA PHE A 12 8.66 -11.70 8.64
C PHE A 12 9.02 -11.11 7.28
N THR A 13 8.02 -10.74 6.47
CA THR A 13 8.25 -10.10 5.17
C THR A 13 9.04 -8.79 5.28
N THR A 14 8.78 -8.00 6.32
CA THR A 14 9.50 -6.74 6.56
C THR A 14 10.97 -7.00 6.93
N LEU A 15 11.23 -8.01 7.74
CA LEU A 15 12.59 -8.41 8.12
C LEU A 15 13.37 -8.93 6.92
N ASP A 16 12.77 -9.80 6.09
CA ASP A 16 13.40 -10.28 4.86
C ASP A 16 13.81 -9.12 3.95
N PHE A 17 12.89 -8.16 3.74
CA PHE A 17 13.18 -6.97 2.95
C PHE A 17 14.37 -6.18 3.51
N LEU A 18 14.42 -5.95 4.83
CA LEU A 18 15.54 -5.25 5.47
C LEU A 18 16.86 -6.01 5.29
N ILE A 19 16.85 -7.34 5.42
CA ILE A 19 18.04 -8.17 5.24
C ILE A 19 18.55 -8.02 3.80
N PHE A 20 17.69 -8.20 2.79
CA PHE A 20 18.09 -8.02 1.38
C PHE A 20 18.58 -6.60 1.09
N LEU A 21 17.96 -5.59 1.70
CA LEU A 21 18.36 -4.18 1.56
C LEU A 21 19.78 -3.95 2.10
N VAL A 22 20.07 -4.45 3.30
CA VAL A 22 21.39 -4.32 3.94
C VAL A 22 22.46 -5.09 3.16
N LEU A 23 22.18 -6.32 2.72
CA LEU A 23 23.14 -7.10 1.91
C LEU A 23 23.48 -6.40 0.58
N LYS A 24 22.52 -5.69 -0.02
CA LYS A 24 22.77 -4.88 -1.21
C LYS A 24 23.62 -3.66 -0.92
N LEU A 25 23.34 -2.95 0.17
CA LEU A 25 24.12 -1.80 0.63
C LEU A 25 25.55 -2.18 0.99
N ASP A 26 25.76 -3.38 1.53
CA ASP A 26 27.08 -3.95 1.84
C ASP A 26 27.84 -4.42 0.57
N GLY A 27 27.26 -4.24 -0.62
CA GLY A 27 27.90 -4.57 -1.89
C GLY A 27 28.09 -6.06 -2.14
N LYS A 28 27.53 -6.94 -1.30
CA LYS A 28 27.67 -8.40 -1.41
C LYS A 28 26.88 -8.98 -2.59
N ILE A 29 25.85 -8.28 -3.06
CA ILE A 29 24.92 -8.79 -4.08
C ILE A 29 24.73 -7.74 -5.21
N ASN A 30 25.05 -8.10 -6.45
CA ASN A 30 24.87 -7.23 -7.64
C ASN A 30 23.47 -7.30 -8.26
N TRP A 31 22.47 -7.79 -7.53
CA TRP A 31 21.11 -7.97 -8.05
C TRP A 31 20.40 -6.63 -8.31
N ASN A 32 19.39 -6.68 -9.18
CA ASN A 32 18.53 -5.54 -9.47
C ASN A 32 17.78 -5.11 -8.19
N TRP A 33 17.61 -3.81 -7.96
CA TRP A 33 16.80 -3.28 -6.87
C TRP A 33 15.39 -3.85 -6.88
N PHE A 34 14.81 -4.13 -8.05
CA PHE A 34 13.49 -4.77 -8.15
C PHE A 34 13.40 -6.12 -7.42
N LEU A 35 14.48 -6.93 -7.45
CA LEU A 35 14.54 -8.24 -6.78
C LEU A 35 14.53 -8.12 -5.25
N ILE A 36 15.18 -7.10 -4.70
CA ILE A 36 15.23 -6.86 -3.24
C ILE A 36 13.85 -6.54 -2.69
N PHE A 37 13.03 -5.86 -3.49
CA PHE A 37 11.68 -5.51 -3.10
C PHE A 37 10.67 -6.66 -3.26
N ILE A 38 11.04 -7.82 -3.83
CA ILE A 38 10.11 -8.95 -4.06
C ILE A 38 9.23 -9.28 -2.85
N PRO A 39 9.76 -9.38 -1.61
CA PRO A 39 8.94 -9.67 -0.43
C PRO A 39 7.79 -8.65 -0.27
N LEU A 40 8.08 -7.36 -0.50
CA LEU A 40 7.09 -6.30 -0.45
C LEU A 40 6.08 -6.39 -1.60
N TRP A 41 6.53 -6.67 -2.83
CA TRP A 41 5.64 -6.88 -3.99
C TRP A 41 4.62 -7.99 -3.74
N VAL A 42 5.08 -9.13 -3.19
CA VAL A 42 4.21 -10.26 -2.85
C VAL A 42 3.21 -9.85 -1.78
N PHE A 43 3.64 -9.15 -0.74
CA PHE A 43 2.74 -8.69 0.33
C PHE A 43 1.67 -7.72 -0.20
N ASP A 44 2.07 -6.71 -0.97
CA ASP A 44 1.14 -5.76 -1.57
C ASP A 44 0.16 -6.45 -2.53
N ALA A 45 0.63 -7.41 -3.34
CA ALA A 45 -0.23 -8.21 -4.20
C ALA A 45 -1.27 -9.02 -3.40
N VAL A 46 -0.86 -9.67 -2.31
CA VAL A 46 -1.77 -10.41 -1.42
C VAL A 46 -2.82 -9.47 -0.82
N VAL A 47 -2.43 -8.27 -0.38
CA VAL A 47 -3.36 -7.27 0.15
C VAL A 47 -4.35 -6.82 -0.92
N VAL A 48 -3.90 -6.51 -2.13
CA VAL A 48 -4.77 -6.10 -3.25
C VAL A 48 -5.75 -7.22 -3.63
N ILE A 49 -5.29 -8.46 -3.72
CA ILE A 49 -6.14 -9.63 -4.00
C ILE A 49 -7.17 -9.82 -2.87
N TYR A 50 -6.75 -9.73 -1.61
CA TYR A 50 -7.66 -9.86 -0.48
C TYR A 50 -8.76 -8.78 -0.50
N LEU A 51 -8.39 -7.53 -0.77
CA LEU A 51 -9.32 -6.41 -0.84
C LEU A 51 -10.30 -6.55 -2.03
N THR A 52 -9.80 -6.94 -3.21
CA THR A 52 -10.63 -7.14 -4.40
C THR A 52 -11.59 -8.31 -4.24
N VAL A 53 -11.14 -9.45 -3.72
CA VAL A 53 -12.01 -10.61 -3.42
C VAL A 53 -13.08 -10.23 -2.40
N ASN A 54 -12.71 -9.52 -1.33
CA ASN A 54 -13.67 -9.05 -0.34
C ASN A 54 -14.63 -7.98 -0.90
N MET A 55 -14.24 -7.25 -1.94
CA MET A 55 -15.12 -6.35 -2.67
C MET A 55 -16.11 -7.15 -3.52
N ILE A 56 -15.63 -8.11 -4.32
CA ILE A 56 -16.47 -8.95 -5.19
C ILE A 56 -17.48 -9.75 -4.39
N ILE A 57 -17.06 -10.39 -3.28
CA ILE A 57 -17.96 -11.15 -2.40
C ILE A 57 -19.03 -10.22 -1.82
N HIS A 58 -18.66 -9.00 -1.40
CA HIS A 58 -19.62 -8.06 -0.86
C HIS A 58 -20.62 -7.55 -1.91
N CYS A 59 -20.15 -7.27 -3.14
CA CYS A 59 -21.02 -6.94 -4.26
C CYS A 59 -21.98 -8.09 -4.61
N LYS A 60 -21.52 -9.34 -4.53
CA LYS A 60 -22.35 -10.52 -4.82
C LYS A 60 -23.37 -10.82 -3.71
N ASN A 61 -23.06 -10.48 -2.47
CA ASN A 61 -23.87 -10.85 -1.29
C ASN A 61 -24.80 -9.72 -0.79
N GLY A 62 -24.83 -8.55 -1.45
CA GLY A 62 -25.43 -7.32 -0.92
C GLY A 62 -26.47 -6.66 -1.83
N TYR A 63 -27.69 -7.17 -1.77
CA TYR A 63 -28.94 -6.62 -2.33
C TYR A 63 -29.52 -5.46 -1.48
N ASP A 64 -28.71 -4.75 -0.67
CA ASP A 64 -29.23 -3.65 0.16
C ASP A 64 -28.48 -2.33 -0.09
N ARG A 65 -29.21 -1.40 -0.72
CA ARG A 65 -28.69 -0.33 -1.59
C ARG A 65 -28.17 0.90 -0.84
N ASN A 66 -28.30 0.96 0.49
CA ASN A 66 -28.07 2.18 1.26
C ASN A 66 -26.84 2.12 2.20
N HIS A 67 -26.36 0.93 2.59
CA HIS A 67 -25.17 0.77 3.45
C HIS A 67 -23.91 0.34 2.67
N SER A 68 -24.07 0.03 1.38
CA SER A 68 -23.03 -0.44 0.46
C SER A 68 -22.12 0.68 -0.06
N ASP A 69 -22.64 1.90 -0.27
CA ASP A 69 -21.85 2.99 -0.89
C ASP A 69 -20.67 3.46 -0.03
N LEU A 70 -20.84 3.56 1.29
CA LEU A 70 -19.76 3.93 2.20
C LEU A 70 -18.70 2.82 2.32
N SER A 71 -19.11 1.55 2.26
CA SER A 71 -18.17 0.42 2.33
C SER A 71 -17.39 0.26 1.03
N LEU A 72 -18.03 0.48 -0.12
CA LEU A 72 -17.41 0.47 -1.45
C LEU A 72 -16.41 1.61 -1.61
N ARG A 73 -16.78 2.84 -1.23
CA ARG A 73 -15.89 4.00 -1.32
C ARG A 73 -14.67 3.85 -0.41
N ARG A 74 -14.85 3.30 0.79
CA ARG A 74 -13.74 2.99 1.70
C ARG A 74 -12.84 1.86 1.18
N LYS A 75 -13.40 0.79 0.62
CA LYS A 75 -12.63 -0.30 -0.01
C LYS A 75 -11.86 0.18 -1.25
N GLY A 76 -12.50 1.01 -2.08
CA GLY A 76 -11.86 1.66 -3.23
C GLY A 76 -10.73 2.59 -2.80
N TRP A 77 -10.92 3.33 -1.69
CA TRP A 77 -9.87 4.14 -1.09
C TRP A 77 -8.66 3.31 -0.68
N PHE A 78 -8.88 2.17 0.00
CA PHE A 78 -7.78 1.25 0.36
C PHE A 78 -7.04 0.69 -0.85
N LEU A 79 -7.76 0.32 -1.92
CA LEU A 79 -7.14 -0.12 -3.17
C LEU A 79 -6.33 1.00 -3.83
N ALA A 80 -6.88 2.21 -3.89
CA ALA A 80 -6.17 3.38 -4.42
C ALA A 80 -4.89 3.67 -3.61
N CYS A 81 -4.96 3.62 -2.28
CA CYS A 81 -3.80 3.73 -1.40
C CYS A 81 -2.75 2.65 -1.67
N ALA A 82 -3.16 1.39 -1.84
CA ALA A 82 -2.26 0.28 -2.15
C ALA A 82 -1.56 0.46 -3.50
N VAL A 83 -2.29 0.87 -4.54
CA VAL A 83 -1.72 1.16 -5.86
C VAL A 83 -0.76 2.34 -5.80
N LEU A 84 -1.11 3.43 -5.10
CA LEU A 84 -0.20 4.57 -4.94
C LEU A 84 1.08 4.18 -4.20
N LYS A 85 0.98 3.36 -3.15
CA LYS A 85 2.14 2.82 -2.43
C LYS A 85 3.03 1.99 -3.37
N MET A 86 2.43 1.16 -4.23
CA MET A 86 3.17 0.39 -5.24
C MET A 86 3.91 1.30 -6.23
N VAL A 87 3.25 2.36 -6.71
CA VAL A 87 3.86 3.36 -7.59
C VAL A 87 5.04 4.06 -6.91
N PHE A 88 4.89 4.44 -5.64
CA PHE A 88 5.98 5.00 -4.83
C PHE A 88 7.17 4.03 -4.74
N GLN A 89 6.91 2.75 -4.46
CA GLN A 89 7.94 1.72 -4.36
C GLN A 89 8.69 1.52 -5.69
N VAL A 90 7.98 1.51 -6.82
CA VAL A 90 8.58 1.44 -8.17
C VAL A 90 9.46 2.65 -8.46
N LEU A 91 8.96 3.85 -8.17
CA LEU A 91 9.71 5.10 -8.33
C LEU A 91 11.00 5.10 -7.48
N LEU A 92 10.91 4.58 -6.26
CA LEU A 92 12.04 4.45 -5.36
C LEU A 92 13.08 3.45 -5.89
N CYS A 93 12.65 2.32 -6.44
CA CYS A 93 13.52 1.36 -7.15
C CYS A 93 14.22 2.00 -8.36
N LEU A 94 13.47 2.71 -9.20
CA LEU A 94 14.01 3.42 -10.37
C LEU A 94 15.07 4.44 -9.97
N LYS A 95 14.80 5.20 -8.91
CA LYS A 95 15.73 6.19 -8.35
C LYS A 95 16.99 5.53 -7.80
N LEU A 96 16.87 4.41 -7.10
CA LEU A 96 18.01 3.65 -6.56
C LEU A 96 18.86 2.98 -7.64
N GLN A 97 18.26 2.59 -8.77
CA GLN A 97 18.97 1.88 -9.84
C GLN A 97 19.60 2.79 -10.89
N TYR A 98 18.92 3.88 -11.27
CA TYR A 98 19.23 4.57 -12.52
C TYR A 98 19.60 6.05 -12.35
N VAL A 99 19.08 6.76 -11.34
CA VAL A 99 19.27 8.22 -11.23
C VAL A 99 19.45 8.70 -9.80
N GLN A 100 20.70 8.88 -9.39
CA GLN A 100 21.07 9.41 -8.07
C GLN A 100 20.78 10.93 -7.94
N SER A 101 20.59 11.64 -9.06
CA SER A 101 20.33 13.09 -9.15
C SER A 101 18.84 13.49 -9.17
N LEU A 102 17.90 12.54 -9.16
CA LEU A 102 16.48 12.88 -9.05
C LEU A 102 16.17 13.39 -7.65
N SER A 103 15.62 14.61 -7.59
CA SER A 103 15.13 15.21 -6.35
C SER A 103 14.10 14.31 -5.68
N LEU A 104 14.33 13.99 -4.40
CA LEU A 104 13.42 13.22 -3.52
C LEU A 104 11.97 13.73 -3.57
N TYR A 105 11.80 15.00 -3.92
CA TYR A 105 10.50 15.65 -4.06
C TYR A 105 9.57 14.93 -5.04
N PHE A 106 10.06 14.48 -6.19
CA PHE A 106 9.24 13.77 -7.19
C PHE A 106 8.80 12.39 -6.72
N VAL A 107 9.69 11.69 -6.00
CA VAL A 107 9.37 10.37 -5.43
C VAL A 107 8.29 10.50 -4.35
N MET A 108 8.23 11.62 -3.65
CA MET A 108 7.24 11.87 -2.61
C MET A 108 5.86 12.30 -3.14
N ILE A 109 5.70 12.65 -4.42
CA ILE A 109 4.42 13.11 -5.00
C ILE A 109 3.24 12.15 -4.73
N PRO A 110 3.37 10.83 -4.97
CA PRO A 110 2.29 9.88 -4.67
C PRO A 110 1.93 9.91 -3.17
N PHE A 111 2.92 10.04 -2.30
CA PHE A 111 2.71 10.11 -0.86
C PHE A 111 1.93 11.38 -0.46
N TRP A 112 2.25 12.54 -1.04
CA TRP A 112 1.52 13.78 -0.80
C TRP A 112 0.05 13.71 -1.28
N ILE A 113 -0.19 13.09 -2.43
CA ILE A 113 -1.55 12.87 -2.95
C ILE A 113 -2.34 11.95 -2.01
N LEU A 114 -1.70 10.91 -1.48
CA LEU A 114 -2.33 10.01 -0.52
C LEU A 114 -2.67 10.69 0.81
N ALA A 115 -1.73 11.48 1.34
CA ALA A 115 -1.89 12.20 2.60
C ALA A 115 -3.01 13.25 2.52
N THR A 116 -3.02 14.05 1.44
CA THR A 116 -4.08 15.05 1.21
C THR A 116 -5.44 14.40 0.99
N GLY A 117 -5.47 13.29 0.25
CA GLY A 117 -6.67 12.49 0.08
C GLY A 117 -7.24 11.96 1.40
N ALA A 118 -6.40 11.37 2.24
CA ALA A 118 -6.82 10.77 3.51
C ALA A 118 -7.29 11.84 4.50
N ALA A 119 -6.59 12.97 4.56
CA ALA A 119 -7.01 14.13 5.35
C ALA A 119 -8.40 14.63 4.92
N GLY A 120 -8.66 14.70 3.61
CA GLY A 120 -9.96 15.10 3.07
C GLY A 120 -11.10 14.15 3.44
N ASP A 121 -10.86 12.83 3.43
CA ASP A 121 -11.90 11.86 3.81
C ASP A 121 -12.22 11.90 5.32
N ILE A 122 -11.17 12.01 6.16
CA ILE A 122 -11.33 12.16 7.61
C ILE A 122 -12.08 13.46 7.95
N PHE A 123 -11.73 14.57 7.29
CA PHE A 123 -12.38 15.85 7.51
C PHE A 123 -13.87 15.81 7.16
N LYS A 124 -14.24 15.20 6.03
CA LYS A 124 -15.66 15.00 5.67
C LYS A 124 -16.39 14.13 6.69
N GLY A 125 -15.73 13.08 7.20
CA GLY A 125 -16.30 12.23 8.26
C GLY A 125 -16.57 12.98 9.56
N LEU A 126 -15.61 13.81 10.01
CA LEU A 126 -15.75 14.66 11.20
C LEU A 126 -16.87 15.70 11.05
N VAL A 127 -16.96 16.37 9.90
CA VAL A 127 -18.00 17.35 9.62
C VAL A 127 -19.39 16.71 9.61
N LEU A 128 -19.54 15.50 9.07
CA LEU A 128 -20.81 14.77 9.07
C LEU A 128 -21.25 14.31 10.47
N ILE A 129 -20.30 13.97 11.34
CA ILE A 129 -20.57 13.61 12.74
C ILE A 129 -20.97 14.85 13.56
N ASN A 130 -20.30 15.98 13.36
CA ASN A 130 -20.59 17.21 14.10
C ASN A 130 -21.93 17.87 13.72
N ARG A 131 -22.52 17.48 12.58
CA ARG A 131 -23.78 18.04 12.07
C ARG A 131 -25.02 17.21 12.45
N ARG A 132 -24.84 16.12 13.19
CA ARG A 132 -25.90 15.22 13.65
C ARG A 132 -26.02 15.32 15.16
#